data_AF-A0A497M938-F1
#
_entry.id   AF-A0A497M938-F1
#
_cell.length_a   1.000
_cell.length_b   1.000
_cell.length_c   1.000
_cell.angle_alpha   90.00
_cell.angle_beta   90.00
_cell.angle_gamma   90.00
#
_symmetry.space_group_name_H-M   'P 1'
#
loop_
_entity.id
_entity.type
_entity.pdbx_description
1 polymer ?
#
loop_
_entity_poly.entity_id
_entity_poly.type
_entity_poly.pdbx_seq_one_letter_code
_entity_poly.pdbx_strand_id
1 'polypeptide(L)' 'MLIEILGLIGLILLGLLILVIIKLFFMLIPAAIVAFIVWLLTGSMWLAGIAFLIIAALSILKIL' A
#
# COMPACT_ATOMS: atom_id res chain seq x y z
N MET A 1 -1.99 -36.35 8.73
CA MET A 1 -0.96 -35.65 9.52
C MET A 1 -0.05 -34.71 8.71
N LEU A 2 0.87 -35.17 7.85
CA LEU A 2 1.82 -34.26 7.17
C LEU A 2 1.14 -33.26 6.21
N ILE A 3 0.17 -33.72 5.43
CA ILE A 3 -0.60 -32.88 4.49
C ILE A 3 -1.44 -31.83 5.24
N GLU A 4 -2.03 -32.20 6.38
CA GLU A 4 -2.76 -31.26 7.24
C GLU A 4 -1.82 -30.17 7.78
N ILE A 5 -0.62 -30.55 8.24
CA ILE A 5 0.40 -29.60 8.74
C ILE A 5 0.86 -28.65 7.62
N LEU A 6 1.17 -29.18 6.44
CA LEU A 6 1.58 -28.38 5.27
C LEU A 6 0.45 -27.45 4.79
N GLY A 7 -0.79 -27.93 4.78
CA GLY A 7 -1.97 -27.13 4.47
C GLY A 7 -2.15 -25.99 5.46
N LEU A 8 -1.98 -26.25 6.76
CA LEU A 8 -2.09 -25.25 7.82
C LEU A 8 -1.00 -24.17 7.70
N ILE A 9 0.25 -24.56 7.40
CA ILE A 9 1.35 -23.62 7.12
C ILE A 9 1.02 -22.75 5.90
N GLY A 10 0.52 -23.36 4.81
CA GLY A 10 0.12 -22.63 3.61
C GLY A 10 -0.95 -21.57 3.88
N LEU A 11 -1.97 -21.92 4.67
CA LEU A 11 -3.03 -20.99 5.08
C LEU A 11 -2.50 -19.84 5.94
N ILE A 12 -1.57 -20.12 6.87
CA ILE A 12 -0.94 -19.07 7.69
C ILE A 12 -0.15 -18.11 6.81
N LEU A 13 0.65 -18.60 5.86
CA LEU A 13 1.42 -17.76 4.94
C LEU A 13 0.50 -16.92 4.05
N LEU A 14 -0.59 -17.51 3.55
CA LEU A 14 -1.59 -16.77 2.77
C LEU A 14 -2.25 -15.66 3.59
N GLY A 15 -2.65 -15.96 4.83
CA GLY A 15 -3.20 -14.98 5.76
C GLY A 15 -2.22 -13.84 6.04
N LEU A 16 -0.94 -14.17 6.27
CA LEU A 16 0.10 -13.17 6.48
C LEU A 16 0.33 -12.29 5.24
N LEU A 17 0.33 -12.89 4.04
CA LEU A 17 0.46 -12.16 2.79
C LEU A 17 -0.69 -11.16 2.60
N ILE A 18 -1.93 -11.58 2.87
CA ILE A 18 -3.11 -10.72 2.81
C ILE A 18 -2.97 -9.55 3.79
N LEU A 19 -2.54 -9.80 5.02
CA LEU A 19 -2.32 -8.74 6.02
C LEU A 19 -1.28 -7.72 5.55
N VAL A 20 -0.19 -8.17 4.93
CA VAL A 20 0.85 -7.28 4.39
C VAL A 20 0.28 -6.41 3.26
N ILE A 21 -0.51 -6.98 2.35
CA ILE A 21 -1.15 -6.24 1.26
C ILE A 21 -2.11 -5.19 1.81
N ILE A 22 -2.98 -5.57 2.75
CA ILE A 22 -3.94 -4.65 3.38
C ILE A 22 -3.19 -3.51 4.07
N LYS A 23 -2.15 -3.83 4.84
CA LYS A 23 -1.31 -2.82 5.51
C LYS A 23 -0.67 -1.86 4.53
N LEU A 24 -0.17 -2.36 3.39
CA LEU A 24 0.41 -1.52 2.34
C LEU A 24 -0.65 -0.58 1.75
N PHE A 25 -1.86 -1.07 1.49
CA PHE A 25 -2.97 -0.23 1.02
C PHE A 25 -3.28 0.90 2.00
N PHE A 26 -3.40 0.61 3.29
CA PHE A 26 -3.64 1.63 4.31
C PHE A 26 -2.50 2.65 4.41
N MET A 27 -1.25 2.21 4.26
CA MET A 27 -0.07 3.09 4.28
C MET A 27 -0.01 4.04 3.08
N LEU A 28 -0.64 3.69 1.95
CA LEU A 28 -0.71 4.54 0.76
C LEU A 28 -1.89 5.53 0.77
N ILE A 29 -2.80 5.45 1.73
CA ILE A 29 -3.94 6.37 1.83
C ILE A 29 -3.50 7.85 1.88
N PRO A 30 -2.50 8.26 2.70
CA PRO A 30 -2.03 9.65 2.71
C PRO A 30 -1.50 10.09 1.34
N ALA A 31 -0.76 9.21 0.66
CA ALA A 31 -0.23 9.48 -0.67
C ALA A 31 -1.35 9.65 -1.71
N ALA A 32 -2.38 8.81 -1.66
CA ALA A 32 -3.55 8.92 -2.52
C ALA A 32 -4.33 10.22 -2.29
N ILE A 33 -4.49 10.63 -1.03
CA ILE A 33 -5.15 11.90 -0.67
C ILE A 33 -4.37 13.08 -1.23
N VAL A 34 -3.05 13.14 -1.01
CA VAL A 34 -2.22 14.24 -1.51
C VAL A 34 -2.23 14.29 -3.03
N ALA A 35 -2.10 13.14 -3.69
CA ALA A 35 -2.17 13.06 -5.15
C ALA A 35 -3.52 13.54 -5.70
N PHE A 36 -4.62 13.17 -5.05
CA PHE A 36 -5.95 13.62 -5.41
C PHE A 36 -6.10 15.15 -5.26
N ILE A 37 -5.57 15.72 -4.18
CA ILE A 37 -5.56 17.18 -3.97
C ILE A 37 -4.73 17.87 -5.07
N VAL A 38 -3.52 17.37 -5.38
CA VAL A 38 -2.68 17.94 -6.43
C VAL A 38 -3.36 17.87 -7.79
N TRP A 39 -4.02 16.76 -8.09
CA TRP A 39 -4.81 16.61 -9.32
C TRP A 39 -5.97 17.62 -9.36
N LEU A 40 -6.72 17.77 -8.27
CA LEU A 40 -7.85 18.71 -8.18
C LEU A 40 -7.41 20.16 -8.44
N LEU A 41 -6.23 20.54 -7.94
CA LEU A 41 -5.72 21.91 -8.06
C LEU A 41 -5.04 22.19 -9.41
N THR A 42 -4.41 21.19 -10.02
CA THR A 42 -3.58 21.39 -11.24
C THR A 42 -4.23 20.85 -12.51
N GLY A 43 -5.23 19.96 -12.39
CA GLY A 43 -5.78 19.18 -13.49
C GLY A 43 -4.79 18.17 -14.12
N SER A 44 -3.55 18.11 -13.64
CA SER A 44 -2.47 17.34 -14.27
C SER A 44 -2.32 15.96 -13.62
N MET A 45 -2.62 14.92 -14.39
CA MET A 45 -2.40 13.53 -13.98
C MET A 45 -0.91 13.24 -13.71
N TRP A 46 -0.01 13.92 -14.44
CA TRP A 46 1.43 13.74 -14.31
C TRP A 46 1.95 14.27 -12.98
N LEU A 47 1.53 15.48 -12.59
CA LEU A 47 1.92 16.09 -11.31
C LEU A 47 1.31 15.33 -10.12
N ALA A 48 0.08 14.87 -10.24
CA ALA A 48 -0.56 14.03 -9.25
C ALA A 48 0.17 12.69 -9.05
N GLY A 49 0.62 12.06 -10.14
CA GLY A 49 1.44 10.85 -10.09
C GLY A 49 2.78 11.08 -9.40
N ILE A 50 3.47 12.17 -9.70
CA ILE A 50 4.72 12.55 -9.03
C ILE A 50 4.48 12.78 -7.53
N ALA A 51 3.42 13.50 -7.16
CA ALA A 51 3.05 13.74 -5.77
C ALA A 51 2.72 12.43 -5.03
N PHE A 52 1.97 11.52 -5.66
CA PHE A 52 1.71 10.18 -5.13
C PHE A 52 3.00 9.45 -4.81
N LEU A 53 3.94 9.38 -5.77
CA LEU A 53 5.19 8.64 -5.62
C LEU A 53 6.07 9.22 -4.50
N ILE A 54 6.17 10.54 -4.40
CA ILE A 54 6.96 11.20 -3.35
C ILE A 54 6.36 10.90 -1.97
N ILE A 55 5.04 11.10 -1.81
CA ILE A 55 4.40 10.86 -0.50
C ILE A 55 4.37 9.37 -0.16
N ALA A 56 4.16 8.48 -1.14
CA ALA A 56 4.22 7.03 -0.94
C ALA A 56 5.61 6.60 -0.44
N ALA A 57 6.68 7.13 -1.03
CA ALA A 57 8.03 6.88 -0.57
C ALA A 57 8.25 7.36 0.87
N LEU A 58 7.77 8.57 1.22
CA LEU A 58 7.89 9.12 2.56
C LEU A 58 7.09 8.33 3.61
N SER A 59 5.87 7.87 3.27
CA SER A 59 5.04 7.02 4.13
C SER A 59 5.68 5.66 4.37
N ILE A 60 6.29 5.05 3.34
CA ILE A 60 7.02 3.77 3.50
C ILE A 60 8.25 3.95 4.40
N LEU A 61 8.96 5.08 4.27
CA LEU A 61 10.09 5.44 5.11
C LEU A 61 9.71 5.80 6.55
N LYS A 62 8.42 5.76 6.92
CA LYS A 62 7.87 6.14 8.23
C LYS A 62 8.23 7.57 8.66
N ILE A 63 8.48 8.44 7.68
CA ILE A 63 8.70 9.88 7.92
C ILE A 63 7.33 10.58 8.10
N LEU A 64 6.25 9.95 7.61
CA LEU A 64 4.85 10.35 7.69
C LEU A 64 3.98 9.17 8.16
#